data_AF-A0A7W9AEU2-F1
#
_entry.id   AF-A0A7W9AEU2-F1
#
_cell.length_a   1.000
_cell.length_b   1.000
_cell.length_c   1.000
_cell.angle_alpha   90.00
_cell.angle_beta   90.00
_cell.angle_gamma   90.00
#
_symmetry.space_group_name_H-M   'P 1'
#
loop_
_entity.id
_entity.type
_entity.pdbx_description
1 polymer ?
#
loop_
_entity_poly.entity_id
_entity_poly.type
_entity_poly.pdbx_seq_one_letter_code
_entity_poly.pdbx_strand_id
1 'polypeptide(L)'
;MTASPFDMWTRMMTAGLDMAATGQRMNETLVAAGSVVRHRGETIDAAMRNPLTADHAELGLMMSEKTEAFASAGMAMATDIMKLQMDMFAQAGAVAAVMATGRLPSSQTANAIAQRSERILVRAMGSGGRALAPIHAKATANAKRLAKRKPR
;
A
#
# COMPACT_ATOMS: atom_id res chain seq x y z
N MET A 1 -18.61 -22.75 12.24
CA MET A 1 -18.92 -22.61 10.80
C MET A 1 -17.61 -22.76 10.04
N THR A 2 -17.47 -23.84 9.27
CA THR A 2 -16.37 -24.06 8.34
C THR A 2 -16.45 -23.00 7.24
N ALA A 3 -15.34 -22.31 6.92
CA ALA A 3 -15.30 -21.50 5.70
C ALA A 3 -15.58 -22.45 4.53
N SER A 4 -16.61 -22.16 3.73
CA SER A 4 -16.93 -23.05 2.61
C SER A 4 -15.81 -22.96 1.57
N PRO A 5 -15.54 -24.02 0.79
CA PRO A 5 -14.60 -23.95 -0.33
C PRO A 5 -14.90 -22.78 -1.29
N PHE A 6 -16.17 -22.37 -1.38
CA PHE A 6 -16.62 -21.21 -2.13
C PHE A 6 -16.15 -19.87 -1.53
N ASP A 7 -16.15 -19.74 -0.20
CA ASP A 7 -15.64 -18.54 0.48
C ASP A 7 -14.13 -18.38 0.27
N MET A 8 -13.39 -19.49 0.33
CA MET A 8 -11.96 -19.48 0.05
C MET A 8 -11.67 -19.09 -1.41
N TRP A 9 -12.40 -19.67 -2.36
CA TRP A 9 -12.29 -19.34 -3.78
C TRP A 9 -12.59 -17.86 -4.06
N THR A 10 -13.70 -17.33 -3.53
CA THR A 10 -14.09 -15.93 -3.74
C THR A 10 -13.06 -14.97 -3.17
N ARG A 11 -12.49 -15.26 -1.99
CA ARG A 11 -11.42 -14.44 -1.40
C ARG A 11 -10.12 -14.48 -2.18
N MET A 12 -9.74 -15.64 -2.72
CA MET A 12 -8.58 -15.75 -3.61
C MET A 12 -8.78 -14.95 -4.91
N MET A 13 -9.97 -15.04 -5.51
CA MET A 13 -10.33 -14.27 -6.70
C MET A 13 -10.28 -12.77 -6.42
N THR A 14 -10.87 -12.32 -5.30
CA THR A 14 -10.79 -10.91 -4.88
C THR A 14 -9.35 -10.46 -4.68
N ALA A 15 -8.51 -11.26 -4.03
CA ALA A 15 -7.10 -10.94 -3.86
C ALA A 15 -6.36 -10.82 -5.22
N GLY A 16 -6.68 -11.69 -6.19
CA GLY A 16 -6.14 -11.58 -7.55
C GLY A 16 -6.59 -10.31 -8.28
N LEU A 17 -7.86 -9.94 -8.15
CA LEU A 17 -8.38 -8.67 -8.70
C LEU A 17 -7.73 -7.46 -8.03
N ASP A 18 -7.50 -7.50 -6.72
CA ASP A 18 -6.79 -6.46 -5.98
C ASP A 18 -5.33 -6.30 -6.45
N MET A 19 -4.67 -7.40 -6.81
CA MET A 19 -3.33 -7.36 -7.42
C MET A 19 -3.35 -6.69 -8.79
N ALA A 20 -4.34 -7.01 -9.64
CA ALA A 20 -4.51 -6.36 -10.94
C ALA A 20 -4.79 -4.84 -10.78
N ALA A 21 -5.68 -4.48 -9.84
CA ALA A 21 -5.95 -3.09 -9.50
C ALA A 21 -4.70 -2.36 -8.97
N THR A 22 -3.84 -3.05 -8.21
CA THR A 22 -2.55 -2.51 -7.76
C THR A 22 -1.65 -2.20 -8.94
N GLY A 23 -1.56 -3.10 -9.94
CA GLY A 23 -0.81 -2.86 -11.17
C GLY A 23 -1.33 -1.64 -11.93
N GLN A 24 -2.65 -1.49 -12.05
CA GLN A 24 -3.25 -0.30 -12.66
C GLN A 24 -2.89 0.98 -11.90
N ARG A 25 -3.04 1.00 -10.57
CA ARG A 25 -2.66 2.16 -9.73
C ARG A 25 -1.17 2.48 -9.85
N MET A 26 -0.31 1.49 -10.03
CA MET A 26 1.12 1.71 -10.27
C MET A 26 1.35 2.46 -11.58
N ASN A 27 0.70 2.04 -12.67
CA ASN A 27 0.77 2.73 -13.95
C ASN A 27 0.24 4.17 -13.86
N GLU A 28 -0.91 4.36 -13.22
CA GLU A 28 -1.46 5.71 -12.98
C GLU A 28 -0.51 6.59 -12.17
N THR A 29 0.17 6.01 -11.16
CA THR A 29 1.18 6.70 -10.36
C THR A 29 2.35 7.14 -11.22
N LEU A 30 2.87 6.28 -12.09
CA LEU A 30 3.99 6.61 -12.99
C LEU A 30 3.64 7.74 -13.95
N VAL A 31 2.45 7.67 -14.56
CA VAL A 31 1.95 8.72 -15.46
C VAL A 31 1.78 10.05 -14.71
N ALA A 32 1.15 10.01 -13.54
CA ALA A 32 0.95 11.21 -12.71
C ALA A 32 2.30 11.81 -12.25
N ALA A 33 3.24 10.97 -11.82
CA ALA A 33 4.58 11.38 -11.42
C ALA A 33 5.33 12.06 -12.57
N GLY A 34 5.25 11.51 -13.80
CA GLY A 34 5.83 12.14 -14.98
C GLY A 34 5.28 13.55 -15.23
N SER A 35 3.97 13.74 -15.07
CA SER A 35 3.35 15.07 -15.20
C SER A 35 3.81 16.04 -14.12
N VAL A 36 3.93 15.58 -12.87
CA VAL A 36 4.43 16.39 -11.76
C VAL A 36 5.88 16.79 -11.99
N VAL A 37 6.75 15.86 -12.38
CA VAL A 37 8.17 16.11 -12.63
C VAL A 37 8.35 17.15 -13.73
N ARG A 38 7.62 17.03 -14.85
CA ARG A 38 7.70 17.99 -15.95
C ARG A 38 7.33 19.41 -15.50
N HIS A 39 6.18 19.59 -14.84
CA HIS A 39 5.74 20.92 -14.40
C HIS A 39 6.67 21.53 -13.34
N ARG A 40 7.23 20.68 -12.46
CA ARG A 40 8.20 21.13 -11.46
C ARG A 40 9.55 21.47 -12.07
N GLY A 41 9.96 20.75 -13.13
CA GLY A 41 11.12 21.10 -13.93
C GLY A 41 11.01 22.51 -14.52
N GLU A 42 9.84 22.86 -15.08
CA GLU A 42 9.56 24.21 -15.57
C GLU A 42 9.61 25.26 -14.44
N THR A 43 9.04 24.93 -13.27
CA THR A 43 9.07 25.82 -12.09
C THR A 43 10.49 26.06 -11.59
N ILE A 44 11.32 25.01 -11.56
CA ILE A 44 12.72 25.09 -11.14
C ILE A 44 13.54 25.86 -12.18
N ASP A 45 13.35 25.61 -13.48
CA ASP A 45 14.05 26.35 -14.54
C ASP A 45 13.72 27.85 -14.48
N ALA A 46 12.45 28.20 -14.32
CA ALA A 46 12.03 29.59 -14.13
C ALA A 46 12.68 30.23 -12.89
N ALA A 47 12.74 29.50 -11.78
CA ALA A 47 13.39 29.96 -10.56
C ALA A 47 14.91 30.14 -10.72
N MET A 48 15.58 29.29 -11.50
CA MET A 48 17.00 29.41 -11.80
C MET A 48 17.31 30.63 -12.68
N ARG A 49 16.41 30.96 -13.63
CA ARG A 49 16.55 32.15 -14.49
C ARG A 49 16.26 33.45 -13.75
N ASN A 50 15.26 33.47 -12.87
CA ASN A 50 14.93 34.62 -12.05
C ASN A 50 14.48 34.20 -10.65
N PRO A 51 15.42 34.09 -9.69
CA PRO A 51 15.11 33.67 -8.33
C PRO A 51 14.16 34.61 -7.59
N LEU A 52 14.15 35.91 -7.91
CA LEU A 52 13.35 36.92 -7.20
C LEU A 52 11.85 36.83 -7.51
N THR A 53 11.49 36.22 -8.64
CA THR A 53 10.10 36.04 -9.06
C THR A 53 9.67 34.56 -9.03
N ALA A 54 10.48 33.70 -8.42
CA ALA A 54 10.23 32.27 -8.38
C ALA A 54 8.97 31.94 -7.57
N ASP A 55 8.30 30.84 -7.92
CA ASP A 55 7.20 30.30 -7.11
C ASP A 55 7.74 29.57 -5.88
N HIS A 56 8.20 30.35 -4.89
CA HIS A 56 8.76 29.83 -3.64
C HIS A 56 7.74 28.98 -2.85
N ALA A 57 6.45 29.25 -3.02
CA ALA A 57 5.40 28.45 -2.41
C ALA A 57 5.40 27.03 -3.00
N GLU A 58 5.42 26.88 -4.33
CA GLU A 58 5.50 25.55 -4.95
C GLU A 58 6.84 24.86 -4.67
N LEU A 59 7.96 25.59 -4.71
CA LEU A 59 9.29 25.05 -4.38
C LEU A 59 9.33 24.47 -2.96
N GLY A 60 8.73 25.17 -1.98
CA GLY A 60 8.62 24.68 -0.59
C GLY A 60 7.72 23.45 -0.43
N LEU A 61 6.69 23.32 -1.27
CA LEU A 61 5.79 22.15 -1.25
C LEU A 61 6.43 20.88 -1.83
N MET A 62 7.44 21.02 -2.70
CA MET A 62 7.94 19.86 -3.47
C MET A 62 8.51 18.74 -2.59
N MET A 63 9.22 19.10 -1.51
CA MET A 63 9.83 18.13 -0.60
C MET A 63 8.84 17.64 0.45
N SER A 64 8.08 18.56 1.07
CA SER A 64 7.14 18.22 2.15
C SER A 64 6.06 17.23 1.68
N GLU A 65 5.51 17.42 0.47
CA GLU A 65 4.54 16.50 -0.11
C GLU A 65 5.12 15.10 -0.37
N LYS A 66 6.40 15.01 -0.76
CA LYS A 66 7.07 13.72 -0.97
C LYS A 66 7.25 13.03 0.38
N THR A 67 7.79 13.72 1.38
CA THR A 67 7.98 13.15 2.72
C THR A 67 6.67 12.72 3.37
N GLU A 68 5.58 13.47 3.19
CA GLU A 68 4.25 13.13 3.72
C GLU A 68 3.72 11.83 3.09
N ALA A 69 3.84 11.68 1.76
CA ALA A 69 3.39 10.48 1.06
C ALA A 69 4.20 9.24 1.48
N PHE A 70 5.52 9.37 1.58
CA PHE A 70 6.40 8.28 2.02
C PHE A 70 6.19 7.93 3.50
N ALA A 71 5.98 8.91 4.38
CA ALA A 71 5.64 8.68 5.78
C ALA A 71 4.29 7.94 5.91
N SER A 72 3.28 8.37 5.15
CA SER A 72 1.96 7.71 5.14
C SER A 72 2.04 6.27 4.63
N ALA A 73 2.82 6.03 3.57
CA ALA A 73 3.08 4.69 3.07
C ALA A 73 3.84 3.83 4.10
N GLY A 74 4.86 4.41 4.75
CA GLY A 74 5.61 3.78 5.83
C GLY A 74 4.73 3.35 7.00
N MET A 75 3.83 4.22 7.46
CA MET A 75 2.86 3.92 8.52
C MET A 75 1.88 2.80 8.12
N ALA A 76 1.42 2.80 6.87
CA ALA A 76 0.56 1.73 6.35
C ALA A 76 1.28 0.38 6.36
N MET A 77 2.55 0.35 5.88
CA MET A 77 3.38 -0.86 5.90
C MET A 77 3.68 -1.33 7.33
N ALA A 78 4.06 -0.42 8.23
CA ALA A 78 4.37 -0.76 9.62
C ALA A 78 3.17 -1.41 10.32
N THR A 79 1.97 -0.83 10.14
CA THR A 79 0.72 -1.38 10.67
C THR A 79 0.45 -2.79 10.14
N ASP A 80 0.70 -3.02 8.85
CA ASP A 80 0.53 -4.34 8.23
C ASP A 80 1.53 -5.37 8.71
N ILE A 81 2.81 -4.98 8.84
CA ILE A 81 3.87 -5.84 9.37
C ILE A 81 3.54 -6.26 10.80
N MET A 82 3.13 -5.33 11.66
CA MET A 82 2.74 -5.66 13.04
C MET A 82 1.58 -6.67 13.06
N LYS A 83 0.55 -6.47 12.24
CA LYS A 83 -0.58 -7.40 12.16
C LYS A 83 -0.15 -8.78 11.65
N LEU A 84 0.70 -8.81 10.64
CA LEU A 84 1.23 -10.07 10.09
C LEU A 84 2.08 -10.80 11.12
N GLN A 85 2.94 -10.10 11.86
CA GLN A 85 3.75 -10.68 12.93
C GLN A 85 2.87 -11.24 14.05
N MET A 86 1.85 -10.51 14.50
CA MET A 86 0.90 -11.02 15.51
C MET A 86 0.19 -12.29 15.05
N ASP A 87 -0.31 -12.32 13.81
CA ASP A 87 -0.95 -13.52 13.26
C ASP A 87 0.06 -14.68 13.16
N MET A 88 1.30 -14.42 12.73
CA MET A 88 2.35 -15.44 12.64
C MET A 88 2.75 -16.01 14.01
N PHE A 89 2.92 -15.18 15.03
CA PHE A 89 3.21 -15.66 16.39
C PHE A 89 2.06 -16.48 16.97
N ALA A 90 0.82 -16.02 16.78
CA ALA A 90 -0.36 -16.77 17.21
C ALA A 90 -0.48 -18.11 16.46
N GLN A 91 -0.08 -18.16 15.20
CA GLN A 91 -0.04 -19.38 14.40
C GLN A 91 1.02 -20.35 14.91
N ALA A 92 2.24 -19.87 15.12
CA ALA A 92 3.33 -20.67 15.66
C ALA A 92 2.96 -21.26 17.03
N GLY A 93 2.36 -20.47 17.92
CA GLY A 93 1.88 -20.94 19.22
C GLY A 93 0.79 -22.02 19.09
N ALA A 94 -0.17 -21.84 18.18
CA ALA A 94 -1.23 -22.83 17.95
C ALA A 94 -0.66 -24.15 17.41
N VAL A 95 0.27 -24.10 16.45
CA VAL A 95 0.92 -25.30 15.90
C VAL A 95 1.79 -25.97 16.96
N ALA A 96 2.58 -25.21 17.71
CA ALA A 96 3.41 -25.74 18.80
C ALA A 96 2.57 -26.45 19.87
N ALA A 97 1.42 -25.89 20.25
CA ALA A 97 0.50 -26.52 21.18
C ALA A 97 -0.03 -27.87 20.66
N VAL A 98 -0.42 -27.94 19.38
CA VAL A 98 -0.86 -29.20 18.76
C VAL A 98 0.27 -30.23 18.78
N MET A 99 1.47 -29.83 18.36
CA MET A 99 2.65 -30.72 18.35
C MET A 99 3.01 -31.22 19.76
N ALA A 100 2.95 -30.36 20.78
CA ALA A 100 3.25 -30.71 22.16
C ALA A 100 2.29 -31.75 22.75
N THR A 101 1.02 -31.78 22.30
CA THR A 101 0.06 -32.79 22.75
C THR A 101 0.28 -34.17 22.12
N GLY A 102 1.04 -34.27 21.02
CA GLY A 102 1.24 -35.51 20.26
C GLY A 102 -0.04 -36.10 19.67
N ARG A 103 -1.15 -35.34 19.67
CA ARG A 103 -2.47 -35.76 19.23
C ARG A 103 -2.89 -34.96 18.01
N LEU A 104 -3.78 -35.55 17.21
CA LEU A 104 -4.39 -34.84 16.10
C LEU A 104 -5.19 -33.63 16.64
N PRO A 105 -5.12 -32.47 15.97
CA PRO A 105 -5.89 -31.30 16.37
C PRO A 105 -7.39 -31.58 16.29
N SER A 106 -8.15 -31.00 17.21
CA SER A 106 -9.61 -30.98 17.09
C SER A 106 -10.02 -30.26 15.79
N SER A 107 -11.20 -30.57 15.27
CA SER A 107 -11.76 -29.86 14.10
C SER A 107 -11.85 -28.34 14.31
N GLN A 108 -12.10 -27.91 15.54
CA GLN A 108 -12.11 -26.49 15.90
C GLN A 108 -10.71 -25.87 15.80
N THR A 109 -9.70 -26.54 16.35
CA THR A 109 -8.29 -26.10 16.28
C THR A 109 -7.78 -26.06 14.85
N ALA A 110 -8.06 -27.11 14.07
CA ALA A 110 -7.68 -27.19 12.66
C ALA A 110 -8.31 -26.05 11.84
N ASN A 111 -9.60 -25.75 12.06
CA ASN A 111 -10.27 -24.64 11.40
C ASN A 111 -9.67 -23.28 11.79
N ALA A 112 -9.35 -23.08 13.07
CA ALA A 112 -8.73 -21.82 13.52
C ALA A 112 -7.34 -21.60 12.89
N ILE A 113 -6.54 -22.66 12.78
CA ILE A 113 -5.25 -22.65 12.09
C ILE A 113 -5.44 -22.31 10.60
N ALA A 114 -6.37 -22.98 9.92
CA ALA A 114 -6.65 -22.75 8.49
C ALA A 114 -7.10 -21.30 8.22
N GLN A 115 -8.05 -20.78 9.01
CA GLN A 115 -8.54 -19.41 8.88
C GLN A 115 -7.43 -18.38 9.12
N ARG A 116 -6.49 -18.65 10.04
CA ARG A 116 -5.37 -17.75 10.29
C ARG A 116 -4.34 -17.80 9.16
N SER A 117 -4.01 -18.99 8.64
CA SER A 117 -3.16 -19.13 7.45
C SER A 117 -3.72 -18.33 6.27
N GLU A 118 -5.03 -18.40 6.05
CA GLU A 118 -5.72 -17.63 5.01
C GLU A 118 -5.55 -16.12 5.22
N ARG A 119 -5.79 -15.60 6.43
CA ARG A 119 -5.59 -14.17 6.74
C ARG A 119 -4.16 -13.71 6.48
N ILE A 120 -3.17 -14.53 6.85
CA ILE A 120 -1.75 -14.24 6.61
C ILE A 120 -1.49 -14.13 5.11
N LEU A 121 -1.95 -15.11 4.32
CA LEU A 121 -1.78 -15.11 2.86
C LEU A 121 -2.45 -13.92 2.19
N VAL A 122 -3.72 -13.64 2.50
CA VAL A 122 -4.46 -12.51 1.94
C VAL A 122 -3.81 -11.17 2.32
N ARG A 123 -3.37 -11.03 3.57
CA ARG A 123 -2.64 -9.82 4.01
C ARG A 123 -1.34 -9.66 3.24
N ALA A 124 -0.54 -10.72 3.10
CA ALA A 124 0.71 -10.68 2.36
C ALA A 124 0.50 -10.26 0.90
N MET A 125 -0.48 -10.85 0.20
CA MET A 125 -0.79 -10.52 -1.20
C MET A 125 -1.22 -9.06 -1.39
N GLY A 126 -2.04 -8.52 -0.49
CA GLY A 126 -2.51 -7.13 -0.58
C GLY A 126 -1.53 -6.06 -0.06
N SER A 127 -0.37 -6.46 0.48
CA SER A 127 0.57 -5.53 1.14
C SER A 127 1.12 -4.47 0.20
N GLY A 128 1.49 -4.85 -1.03
CA GLY A 128 1.99 -3.92 -2.05
C GLY A 128 0.97 -2.86 -2.44
N GLY A 129 -0.31 -3.25 -2.59
CA GLY A 129 -1.39 -2.32 -2.90
C GLY A 129 -1.64 -1.30 -1.80
N ARG A 130 -1.58 -1.73 -0.53
CA ARG A 130 -1.73 -0.82 0.62
C ARG A 130 -0.53 0.09 0.82
N ALA A 131 0.68 -0.40 0.55
CA ALA A 131 1.89 0.43 0.54
C ALA A 131 1.87 1.50 -0.56
N LEU A 132 1.35 1.15 -1.75
CA LEU A 132 1.26 2.05 -2.89
C LEU A 132 0.16 3.11 -2.74
N ALA A 133 -0.95 2.80 -2.06
CA ALA A 133 -2.14 3.65 -2.04
C ALA A 133 -1.88 5.11 -1.64
N PRO A 134 -1.10 5.44 -0.57
CA PRO A 134 -0.81 6.82 -0.22
C PRO A 134 0.01 7.56 -1.28
N ILE A 135 0.94 6.85 -1.94
CA ILE A 135 1.79 7.39 -3.00
C ILE A 135 0.96 7.70 -4.25
N HIS A 136 0.12 6.75 -4.67
CA HIS A 136 -0.81 6.92 -5.79
C HIS A 136 -1.76 8.10 -5.57
N ALA A 137 -2.37 8.18 -4.38
CA ALA A 137 -3.29 9.26 -4.03
C ALA A 137 -2.61 10.63 -4.11
N LYS A 138 -1.39 10.77 -3.54
CA LYS A 138 -0.66 12.05 -3.58
C LYS A 138 -0.19 12.38 -5.00
N ALA A 139 0.34 11.41 -5.74
CA ALA A 139 0.81 11.63 -7.11
C ALA A 139 -0.31 12.12 -8.03
N THR A 140 -1.48 11.47 -8.00
CA THR A 140 -2.65 11.84 -8.80
C THR A 140 -3.24 13.18 -8.38
N ALA A 141 -3.34 13.45 -7.07
CA ALA A 141 -3.79 14.75 -6.55
C ALA A 141 -2.87 15.89 -6.99
N ASN A 142 -1.55 15.69 -6.90
CA ASN A 142 -0.56 16.67 -7.34
C ASN A 142 -0.63 16.91 -8.84
N ALA A 143 -0.68 15.85 -9.66
CA ALA A 143 -0.85 15.98 -11.10
C ALA A 143 -2.10 16.81 -11.45
N LYS A 144 -3.23 16.54 -10.79
CA LYS A 144 -4.48 17.31 -10.97
C LYS A 144 -4.35 18.76 -10.52
N ARG A 145 -3.68 19.05 -9.41
CA ARG A 145 -3.44 20.40 -8.89
C ARG A 145 -2.59 21.22 -9.85
N LEU A 146 -1.49 20.63 -10.33
CA LEU A 146 -0.54 21.29 -11.22
C LEU A 146 -1.13 21.50 -12.63
N ALA A 147 -1.93 20.56 -13.14
CA ALA A 147 -2.63 20.73 -14.42
C ALA A 147 -3.61 21.93 -14.43
N LYS A 148 -4.12 22.34 -13.26
CA LYS A 148 -4.99 23.52 -13.11
C LYS A 148 -4.22 24.83 -12.95
N ARG A 149 -2.92 24.78 -12.67
CA ARG A 149 -2.10 25.98 -12.58
C ARG A 149 -1.76 26.47 -13.97
N LYS A 150 -2.08 27.73 -14.27
CA LYS A 150 -1.58 28.39 -15.47
C LYS A 150 -0.06 28.60 -15.32
N PRO A 151 0.75 28.32 -16.34
CA PRO A 151 2.13 28.76 -16.36
C PRO A 151 2.14 30.30 -16.23
N ARG A 152 2.99 30.80 -15.33
CA ARG A 152 3.22 32.23 -15.12
C ARG A 152 4.47 32.65 -15.86
#